data_AF-A0A7Y5BLD1-F1
#
_entry.id   AF-A0A7Y5BLD1-F1
#
_cell.length_a   1.000
_cell.length_b   1.000
_cell.length_c   1.000
_cell.angle_alpha   90.00
_cell.angle_beta   90.00
_cell.angle_gamma   90.00
#
_symmetry.space_group_name_H-M   'P 1'
#
loop_
_entity.id
_entity.type
_entity.pdbx_description
1 polymer ?
#
loop_
_entity_poly.entity_id
_entity_poly.type
_entity_poly.pdbx_seq_one_letter_code
_entity_poly.pdbx_strand_id
1 'polypeptide(L)'
;MKEMPDESLDLVVTSPPYNLKNSTGNGMKDGRSGKWAGAALINGYSHYDDCMPHDEYEAWQRNCLTEMFRLIKDDGAIFYNHKWRVQDGILQDRQNIVNGFPVRQIIIWRRKGGINFNPGYFLPTYEVIYLIAKPKFKLVPKANAVGDVWEFTQEMKNEHPARV
;
A
#
# COMPACT_ATOMS: atom_id res chain seq x y z
N MET A 1 10.29 -5.96 14.73
CA MET A 1 8.94 -5.83 15.34
C MET A 1 8.77 -6.76 16.53
N LYS A 2 8.97 -8.08 16.40
CA LYS A 2 8.78 -9.04 17.51
C LYS A 2 9.59 -8.74 18.78
N GLU A 3 10.78 -8.16 18.64
CA GLU A 3 11.66 -7.80 19.77
C GLU A 3 11.30 -6.45 20.40
N MET A 4 10.39 -5.68 19.80
CA MET A 4 9.97 -4.38 20.33
C MET A 4 8.82 -4.58 21.33
N PRO A 5 8.82 -3.84 22.46
CA PRO A 5 7.76 -3.93 23.44
C PRO A 5 6.42 -3.43 22.89
N ASP A 6 5.33 -3.97 23.44
CA ASP A 6 3.97 -3.53 23.17
C ASP A 6 3.82 -2.04 23.45
N GLU A 7 2.92 -1.37 22.71
CA GLU A 7 2.56 0.04 22.95
C GLU A 7 3.76 1.01 22.98
N SER A 8 4.82 0.70 22.23
CA SER A 8 6.05 1.50 22.19
C SER A 8 6.07 2.58 21.12
N LEU A 9 5.09 2.60 20.21
CA LEU A 9 5.00 3.53 19.09
C LEU A 9 3.72 4.39 19.18
N ASP A 10 3.81 5.67 18.86
CA ASP A 10 2.63 6.52 18.71
C ASP A 10 1.96 6.34 17.34
N LEU A 11 2.77 6.08 16.31
CA LEU A 11 2.32 6.01 14.92
C LEU A 11 3.16 5.04 14.11
N VAL A 12 2.52 4.34 13.18
CA VAL A 12 3.19 3.60 12.11
C VAL A 12 2.76 4.15 10.76
N VAL A 13 3.71 4.41 9.87
CA VAL A 13 3.45 4.72 8.46
C VAL A 13 4.20 3.69 7.63
N THR A 14 3.50 3.00 6.75
CA THR A 14 4.10 1.91 5.97
C THR A 14 3.50 1.81 4.57
N SER A 15 4.33 1.46 3.61
CA SER A 15 3.98 1.13 2.22
C SER A 15 4.74 -0.15 1.87
N PRO A 16 4.15 -1.34 2.10
CA PRO A 16 4.80 -2.61 1.81
C PRO A 16 4.92 -2.84 0.29
N PRO A 17 5.67 -3.86 -0.17
CA PRO A 17 5.58 -4.33 -1.55
C PRO A 17 4.13 -4.69 -1.91
N TYR A 18 3.65 -4.32 -3.09
CA TYR A 18 2.24 -4.46 -3.52
C TYR A 18 1.96 -5.76 -4.32
N ASN A 19 2.92 -6.67 -4.33
CA ASN A 19 2.92 -7.95 -5.05
C ASN A 19 2.73 -7.80 -6.57
N LEU A 20 3.26 -6.73 -7.17
CA LEU A 20 2.91 -6.25 -8.52
C LEU A 20 3.26 -7.24 -9.63
N LYS A 21 4.25 -8.12 -9.43
CA LYS A 21 4.64 -9.13 -10.42
C LYS A 21 3.74 -10.37 -10.37
N ASN A 22 3.01 -10.60 -9.27
CA ASN A 22 1.90 -11.56 -9.25
C ASN A 22 0.72 -10.96 -10.05
N SER A 23 0.59 -11.31 -11.33
CA SER A 23 -0.44 -10.75 -12.23
C SER A 23 -1.05 -11.82 -13.14
N THR A 24 -2.38 -11.77 -13.34
CA THR A 24 -3.13 -12.62 -14.28
C THR A 24 -2.96 -12.18 -15.75
N GLY A 25 -2.59 -10.91 -15.99
CA GLY A 25 -2.14 -10.43 -17.30
C GLY A 25 -0.61 -10.39 -17.42
N ASN A 26 -0.09 -10.23 -18.66
CA ASN A 26 1.36 -10.17 -18.95
C ASN A 26 2.12 -8.98 -18.32
N GLY A 27 1.42 -7.98 -17.78
CA GLY A 27 1.88 -6.99 -16.78
C GLY A 27 3.36 -6.59 -16.79
N MET A 28 3.99 -6.50 -15.61
CA MET A 28 5.45 -6.34 -15.47
C MET A 28 6.24 -7.64 -15.73
N LYS A 29 5.56 -8.74 -16.11
CA LYS A 29 6.19 -10.05 -16.36
C LYS A 29 6.94 -10.06 -17.70
N ASP A 30 6.50 -9.28 -18.67
CA ASP A 30 7.13 -9.21 -19.99
C ASP A 30 7.79 -7.84 -20.23
N GLY A 31 9.04 -7.71 -19.79
CA GLY A 31 9.86 -6.51 -20.00
C GLY A 31 10.27 -6.27 -21.47
N ARG A 32 9.83 -7.12 -22.41
CA ARG A 32 10.19 -7.06 -23.83
C ARG A 32 9.23 -6.21 -24.68
N SER A 33 8.05 -5.83 -24.17
CA SER A 33 7.08 -5.00 -24.91
C SER A 33 6.72 -3.71 -24.17
N GLY A 34 7.09 -2.56 -24.76
CA GLY A 34 6.55 -1.24 -24.44
C GLY A 34 6.92 -0.65 -23.07
N LYS A 35 6.16 0.39 -22.70
CA LYS A 35 6.28 1.43 -21.64
C LYS A 35 6.86 1.06 -20.24
N TRP A 36 7.22 -0.18 -20.00
CA TRP A 36 7.80 -0.69 -18.76
C TRP A 36 9.32 -0.84 -18.80
N ALA A 37 9.97 -0.80 -19.96
CA ALA A 37 11.41 -1.06 -20.15
C ALA A 37 12.39 -0.30 -19.22
N GLY A 38 11.95 0.77 -18.54
CA GLY A 38 12.73 1.53 -17.56
C GLY A 38 12.21 1.49 -16.11
N ALA A 39 11.19 0.70 -15.80
CA ALA A 39 10.65 0.60 -14.44
C ALA A 39 11.59 -0.21 -13.55
N ALA A 40 12.15 0.43 -12.52
CA ALA A 40 13.12 -0.18 -11.61
C ALA A 40 12.59 -1.47 -10.94
N LEU A 41 11.27 -1.55 -10.71
CA LEU A 41 10.60 -2.71 -10.12
C LEU A 41 10.45 -3.93 -11.05
N ILE A 42 10.87 -3.88 -12.33
CA ILE A 42 10.89 -5.08 -13.20
C ILE A 42 11.73 -6.19 -12.56
N ASN A 43 12.87 -5.82 -11.99
CA ASN A 43 13.77 -6.73 -11.31
C ASN A 43 13.35 -7.02 -9.86
N GLY A 44 12.16 -6.57 -9.43
CA GLY A 44 11.75 -6.58 -8.02
C GLY A 44 12.52 -5.56 -7.18
N TYR A 45 12.48 -5.76 -5.86
CA TYR A 45 13.39 -5.12 -4.92
C TYR A 45 14.71 -5.90 -4.88
N SER A 46 15.78 -5.29 -4.34
CA SER A 46 17.13 -5.90 -4.30
C SER A 46 17.18 -7.31 -3.71
N HIS A 47 16.23 -7.68 -2.85
CA HIS A 47 16.13 -8.99 -2.19
C HIS A 47 14.72 -9.59 -2.22
N TYR A 48 13.78 -9.03 -3.01
CA TYR A 48 12.39 -9.50 -3.02
C TYR A 48 11.72 -9.32 -4.39
N ASP A 49 11.22 -10.43 -4.94
CA ASP A 49 10.71 -10.49 -6.32
C ASP A 49 9.33 -9.86 -6.53
N ASP A 50 8.63 -9.48 -5.46
CA ASP A 50 7.28 -8.88 -5.50
C ASP A 50 6.25 -9.74 -6.27
N CYS A 51 6.38 -11.06 -6.14
CA CYS A 51 5.61 -12.08 -6.89
C CYS A 51 5.20 -13.30 -6.04
N MET A 52 4.86 -13.08 -4.77
CA MET A 52 4.43 -14.14 -3.85
C MET A 52 3.04 -14.69 -4.24
N PRO A 53 2.73 -15.99 -4.00
CA PRO A 53 1.35 -16.49 -4.08
C PRO A 53 0.39 -15.61 -3.27
N HIS A 54 -0.84 -15.45 -3.74
CA HIS A 54 -1.75 -14.44 -3.19
C HIS A 54 -2.03 -14.67 -1.70
N ASP A 55 -2.38 -15.90 -1.31
CA ASP A 55 -2.71 -16.25 0.07
C ASP A 55 -1.51 -16.10 1.01
N GLU A 56 -0.30 -16.44 0.54
CA GLU A 56 0.94 -16.23 1.30
C GLU A 56 1.23 -14.74 1.51
N TYR A 57 1.00 -13.93 0.47
CA TYR A 57 1.15 -12.49 0.53
C TYR A 57 0.18 -11.87 1.53
N GLU A 58 -1.09 -12.28 1.48
CA GLU A 58 -2.11 -11.82 2.42
C GLU A 58 -1.75 -12.19 3.86
N ALA A 59 -1.37 -13.45 4.10
CA ALA A 59 -0.95 -13.91 5.42
C ALA A 59 0.25 -13.10 5.95
N TRP A 60 1.25 -12.84 5.10
CA TRP A 60 2.40 -12.02 5.47
C TRP A 60 2.01 -10.59 5.82
N GLN A 61 1.18 -9.94 5.00
CA GLN A 61 0.71 -8.58 5.26
C GLN A 61 -0.13 -8.49 6.54
N ARG A 62 -1.02 -9.46 6.79
CA ARG A 62 -1.81 -9.56 8.02
C ARG A 62 -0.92 -9.72 9.26
N ASN A 63 0.13 -10.55 9.17
CA ASN A 63 1.08 -10.73 10.27
C ASN A 63 1.83 -9.41 10.57
N CYS A 64 2.24 -8.69 9.53
CA CYS A 64 2.85 -7.37 9.69
C CYS A 64 1.91 -6.37 10.35
N LEU A 65 0.65 -6.25 9.88
CA LEU A 65 -0.34 -5.36 10.48
C LEU A 65 -0.69 -5.73 11.91
N THR A 66 -0.76 -7.02 12.24
CA THR A 66 -0.99 -7.52 13.59
C THR A 66 0.12 -7.06 14.53
N GLU A 67 1.38 -7.23 14.13
CA GLU A 67 2.52 -6.76 14.92
C GLU A 67 2.54 -5.24 15.05
N MET A 68 2.28 -4.49 13.96
CA MET A 68 2.19 -3.02 14.02
C MET A 68 1.08 -2.57 14.99
N PHE A 69 -0.05 -3.27 15.01
CA PHE A 69 -1.18 -2.95 15.89
C PHE A 69 -0.91 -3.29 17.37
N ARG A 70 -0.05 -4.28 17.66
CA ARG A 70 0.49 -4.53 19.01
C ARG A 70 1.43 -3.41 19.45
N LEU A 71 2.25 -2.89 18.53
CA LEU A 71 3.27 -1.89 18.83
C LEU A 71 2.72 -0.48 19.03
N ILE A 72 1.61 -0.11 18.39
CA ILE A 72 1.02 1.22 18.61
C ILE A 72 0.36 1.31 19.99
N LYS A 73 0.51 2.46 20.64
CA LYS A 73 -0.19 2.83 21.88
C LYS A 73 -1.70 2.80 21.70
N ASP A 74 -2.41 2.80 22.82
CA ASP A 74 -3.87 2.79 22.91
C ASP A 74 -4.59 3.95 22.19
N ASP A 75 -3.88 5.06 21.95
CA ASP A 75 -4.32 6.23 21.18
C ASP A 75 -3.58 6.38 19.84
N GLY A 76 -2.82 5.36 19.43
CA GLY A 76 -2.05 5.35 18.18
C GLY A 76 -2.83 4.89 16.96
N ALA A 77 -2.17 5.00 15.80
CA ALA A 77 -2.71 4.59 14.51
C ALA A 77 -1.63 4.10 13.54
N ILE A 78 -2.08 3.34 12.53
CA ILE A 78 -1.30 2.88 11.39
C ILE A 78 -1.87 3.55 10.14
N PHE A 79 -0.99 4.16 9.35
CA PHE A 79 -1.26 4.59 7.98
C PHE A 79 -0.66 3.56 7.04
N TYR A 80 -1.50 2.65 6.55
CA TYR A 80 -1.11 1.56 5.67
C TYR A 80 -1.40 1.95 4.22
N ASN A 81 -0.37 2.41 3.51
CA ASN A 81 -0.47 2.77 2.10
C ASN A 81 -0.41 1.52 1.23
N HIS A 82 -1.40 1.37 0.35
CA HIS A 82 -1.47 0.29 -0.61
C HIS A 82 -2.06 0.74 -1.94
N LYS A 83 -1.96 -0.13 -2.94
CA LYS A 83 -2.70 -0.03 -4.20
C LYS A 83 -3.83 -1.06 -4.30
N TRP A 84 -5.01 -0.63 -4.75
CA TRP A 84 -6.02 -1.54 -5.28
C TRP A 84 -5.63 -1.98 -6.68
N ARG A 85 -5.88 -3.25 -6.99
CA ARG A 85 -5.49 -3.85 -8.25
C ARG A 85 -6.71 -4.44 -8.93
N VAL A 86 -6.67 -4.50 -10.25
CA VAL A 86 -7.64 -5.29 -11.01
C VAL A 86 -6.91 -6.55 -11.47
N GLN A 87 -7.48 -7.72 -11.18
CA GLN A 87 -6.98 -9.01 -11.62
C GLN A 87 -8.15 -9.78 -12.23
N ASP A 88 -7.95 -10.26 -13.44
CA ASP A 88 -8.98 -11.02 -14.19
C ASP A 88 -10.33 -10.28 -14.30
N GLY A 89 -10.27 -8.96 -14.53
CA GLY A 89 -11.44 -8.09 -14.62
C GLY A 89 -12.11 -7.76 -13.27
N ILE A 90 -11.63 -8.31 -12.16
CA ILE A 90 -12.20 -8.09 -10.82
C ILE A 90 -11.30 -7.18 -9.99
N LEU A 91 -11.91 -6.24 -9.28
CA LEU A 91 -11.21 -5.41 -8.30
C LEU A 91 -10.75 -6.28 -7.14
N GLN A 92 -9.44 -6.42 -7.00
CA GLN A 92 -8.79 -6.83 -5.78
C GLN A 92 -8.50 -5.57 -4.95
N ASP A 93 -9.42 -5.27 -4.04
CA ASP A 93 -9.15 -4.35 -2.94
C ASP A 93 -8.25 -5.04 -1.90
N ARG A 94 -8.16 -4.50 -0.66
CA ARG A 94 -7.35 -5.12 0.40
C ARG A 94 -8.16 -5.59 1.59
N GLN A 95 -9.46 -5.86 1.42
CA GLN A 95 -10.31 -6.40 2.49
C GLN A 95 -9.75 -7.70 3.06
N ASN A 96 -9.23 -8.60 2.22
CA ASN A 96 -8.59 -9.83 2.70
C ASN A 96 -7.43 -9.57 3.69
N ILE A 97 -6.77 -8.42 3.58
CA ILE A 97 -5.68 -8.00 4.48
C ILE A 97 -6.21 -7.21 5.68
N VAL A 98 -7.07 -6.21 5.45
CA VAL A 98 -7.46 -5.27 6.52
C VAL A 98 -8.70 -5.71 7.31
N ASN A 99 -9.44 -6.72 6.84
CA ASN A 99 -10.61 -7.23 7.54
C ASN A 99 -10.22 -7.77 8.93
N GLY A 100 -11.01 -7.39 9.93
CA GLY A 100 -10.76 -7.65 11.35
C GLY A 100 -9.99 -6.55 12.08
N PHE A 101 -9.35 -5.61 11.37
CA PHE A 101 -8.73 -4.43 11.98
C PHE A 101 -9.73 -3.27 12.08
N PRO A 102 -9.58 -2.35 13.06
CA PRO A 102 -10.41 -1.15 13.17
C PRO A 102 -10.00 -0.09 12.14
N VAL A 103 -10.28 -0.36 10.87
CA VAL A 103 -10.12 0.60 9.78
C VAL A 103 -11.13 1.73 10.00
N ARG A 104 -10.63 2.93 10.25
CA ARG A 104 -11.45 4.12 10.54
C ARG A 104 -11.76 4.94 9.30
N GLN A 105 -10.84 4.98 8.35
CA GLN A 105 -10.98 5.73 7.11
C GLN A 105 -10.07 5.16 6.02
N ILE A 106 -10.49 5.35 4.76
CA ILE A 106 -9.62 5.20 3.60
C ILE A 106 -9.33 6.59 3.07
N ILE A 107 -8.06 6.97 3.03
CA ILE A 107 -7.58 8.21 2.45
C ILE A 107 -7.07 7.93 1.04
N ILE A 108 -7.45 8.76 0.08
CA ILE A 108 -7.04 8.66 -1.31
C ILE A 108 -5.81 9.54 -1.52
N TRP A 109 -4.68 8.95 -1.86
CA TRP A 109 -3.54 9.70 -2.37
C TRP A 109 -3.65 9.81 -3.89
N ARG A 110 -4.04 11.00 -4.36
CA ARG A 110 -4.10 11.34 -5.79
C ARG A 110 -2.67 11.51 -6.32
N ARG A 111 -2.24 10.59 -7.18
CA ARG A 111 -0.93 10.66 -7.83
C ARG A 111 -1.00 11.47 -9.12
N LYS A 112 0.11 12.10 -9.48
CA LYS A 112 0.26 12.78 -10.79
C LYS A 112 0.57 11.75 -11.88
N GLY A 113 -0.44 10.95 -12.25
CA GLY A 113 -0.37 10.01 -13.36
C GLY A 113 -0.44 8.53 -12.97
N GLY A 114 -0.46 7.67 -13.98
CA GLY A 114 -0.53 6.21 -13.85
C GLY A 114 0.14 5.53 -15.03
N ILE A 115 0.54 4.27 -14.82
CA ILE A 115 1.31 3.47 -15.79
C ILE A 115 0.57 2.20 -16.24
N ASN A 116 -0.53 1.84 -15.57
CA ASN A 116 -1.30 0.61 -15.81
C ASN A 116 -2.37 0.78 -16.92
N PHE A 117 -1.95 1.21 -18.10
CA PHE A 117 -2.85 1.36 -19.26
C PHE A 117 -3.33 -0.01 -19.75
N ASN A 118 -4.62 -0.13 -19.98
CA ASN A 118 -5.29 -1.34 -20.47
C ASN A 118 -6.66 -0.96 -21.06
N PRO A 119 -7.32 -1.83 -21.86
CA PRO A 119 -8.62 -1.53 -22.46
C PRO A 119 -9.83 -1.82 -21.56
N GLY A 120 -9.66 -2.51 -20.42
CA GLY A 120 -10.76 -3.03 -19.61
C GLY A 120 -11.20 -2.12 -18.45
N TYR A 121 -10.39 -1.15 -18.03
CA TYR A 121 -10.73 -0.22 -16.94
C TYR A 121 -9.94 1.10 -17.03
N PHE A 122 -10.46 2.15 -16.38
CA PHE A 122 -9.80 3.46 -16.33
C PHE A 122 -8.42 3.37 -15.68
N LEU A 123 -7.47 4.15 -16.21
CA LEU A 123 -6.12 4.24 -15.67
C LEU A 123 -6.16 4.58 -14.17
N PRO A 124 -5.66 3.71 -13.27
CA PRO A 124 -5.58 4.04 -11.86
C PRO A 124 -4.55 5.15 -11.62
N THR A 125 -5.01 6.27 -11.06
CA THR A 125 -4.21 7.49 -10.78
C THR A 125 -4.15 7.82 -9.30
N TYR A 126 -4.51 6.87 -8.44
CA TYR A 126 -4.42 7.03 -6.99
C TYR A 126 -3.90 5.77 -6.31
N GLU A 127 -3.43 5.95 -5.09
CA GLU A 127 -3.23 4.91 -4.10
C GLU A 127 -4.16 5.14 -2.91
N VAL A 128 -4.37 4.10 -2.12
CA VAL A 128 -5.19 4.15 -0.91
C VAL A 128 -4.31 4.10 0.32
N ILE A 129 -4.71 4.78 1.39
CA ILE A 129 -4.07 4.73 2.69
C ILE A 129 -5.17 4.36 3.69
N TYR A 130 -5.05 3.18 4.30
CA TYR A 130 -5.95 2.75 5.35
C TYR A 130 -5.49 3.36 6.67
N LEU A 131 -6.35 4.18 7.29
CA LEU A 131 -6.19 4.63 8.66
C LEU A 131 -6.74 3.55 9.58
N ILE A 132 -5.87 2.72 10.15
CA ILE A 132 -6.22 1.70 11.14
C ILE A 132 -5.89 2.28 12.51
N ALA A 133 -6.89 2.49 13.36
CA ALA A 133 -6.72 3.31 14.57
C ALA A 133 -7.29 2.62 15.81
N LYS A 134 -6.55 2.71 16.92
CA LYS A 134 -7.04 2.25 18.23
C LYS A 134 -8.22 3.13 18.70
N PRO A 135 -9.08 2.63 19.59
CA PRO A 135 -10.30 3.35 19.98
C PRO A 135 -10.05 4.78 20.50
N LYS A 136 -8.94 5.03 21.21
CA LYS A 136 -8.65 6.34 21.80
C LYS A 136 -7.98 7.33 20.84
N PHE A 137 -7.59 6.90 19.63
CA PHE A 137 -6.97 7.78 18.63
C PHE A 137 -7.86 8.99 18.32
N LYS A 138 -7.25 10.17 18.30
CA LYS A 138 -7.89 11.44 17.96
C LYS A 138 -7.00 12.25 17.04
N LEU A 139 -7.62 12.91 16.07
CA LEU A 139 -6.95 13.95 15.29
C LEU A 139 -6.61 15.14 16.18
N VAL A 140 -5.50 15.80 15.91
CA VAL A 140 -5.20 17.10 16.52
C VAL A 140 -6.26 18.13 16.10
N PRO A 141 -6.54 19.16 16.92
CA PRO A 141 -7.59 20.14 16.63
C PRO A 141 -7.47 20.70 15.20
N LYS A 142 -8.61 20.76 14.48
CA LYS A 142 -8.76 21.25 13.10
C LYS A 142 -8.13 20.40 11.99
N ALA A 143 -7.39 19.32 12.29
CA ALA A 143 -6.83 18.45 11.25
C ALA A 143 -7.91 17.72 10.43
N ASN A 144 -9.13 17.59 10.94
CA ASN A 144 -10.28 17.07 10.20
C ASN A 144 -10.68 17.94 9.00
N ALA A 145 -10.23 19.19 8.91
CA ALA A 145 -10.52 20.08 7.78
C ALA A 145 -9.65 19.81 6.54
N VAL A 146 -8.61 18.99 6.65
CA VAL A 146 -7.69 18.66 5.54
C VAL A 146 -8.39 17.81 4.45
N GLY A 147 -9.45 17.09 4.81
CA GLY A 147 -10.10 16.11 3.93
C GLY A 147 -9.28 14.83 3.77
N ASP A 148 -9.81 13.91 2.98
CA ASP A 148 -9.27 12.55 2.78
C ASP A 148 -8.90 12.25 1.33
N VAL A 149 -8.81 13.28 0.49
CA VAL A 149 -8.17 13.21 -0.83
C VAL A 149 -6.93 14.09 -0.78
N TRP A 150 -5.77 13.46 -0.71
CA TRP A 150 -4.48 14.13 -0.58
C TRP A 150 -3.76 14.19 -1.91
N GLU A 151 -3.20 15.36 -2.23
CA GLU A 151 -2.39 15.57 -3.42
C GLU A 151 -1.01 16.07 -3.00
N PHE A 152 -0.01 15.22 -3.13
CA PHE A 152 1.40 15.57 -2.94
C PHE A 152 2.25 14.82 -3.97
N THR A 153 3.32 15.48 -4.42
CA THR A 153 4.21 14.96 -5.45
C THR A 153 5.20 13.96 -4.89
N GLN A 154 5.60 13.02 -5.73
CA GLN A 154 6.68 12.11 -5.40
C GLN A 154 8.02 12.83 -5.38
N GLU A 155 8.91 12.35 -4.53
CA GLU A 155 10.29 12.80 -4.50
C GLU A 155 11.03 12.24 -5.73
N MET A 156 11.45 13.14 -6.61
CA MET A 156 12.11 12.78 -7.88
C MET A 156 13.56 12.34 -7.67
N LYS A 157 14.18 12.71 -6.55
CA LYS A 157 15.58 12.37 -6.21
C LYS A 157 15.65 11.27 -5.15
N ASN A 158 14.92 10.19 -5.36
CA ASN A 158 14.95 9.02 -4.48
C ASN A 158 15.62 7.82 -5.16
N GLU A 159 16.47 7.11 -4.43
CA GLU A 159 17.13 5.87 -4.88
C GLU A 159 16.22 4.63 -4.68
N HIS A 160 15.13 4.77 -3.94
CA HIS A 160 14.21 3.68 -3.67
C HIS A 160 13.61 3.09 -4.96
N PRO A 161 13.57 1.75 -5.13
CA PRO A 161 13.15 1.11 -6.38
C PRO A 161 11.68 1.39 -6.74
N ALA A 162 10.83 1.67 -5.75
CA ALA A 162 9.44 2.09 -5.98
C ALA A 162 9.26 3.58 -6.34
N ARG A 163 10.32 4.28 -6.80
CA ARG A 163 10.24 5.62 -7.39
C ARG A 163 9.44 5.55 -8.71
N VAL A 164 8.12 5.77 -8.68
CA VAL A 164 7.30 5.76 -9.92
C VAL A 164 6.16 6.73 -9.91
#